data_AF-A0A8J5XQB1-F1
#
_entry.id   AF-A0A8J5XQB1-F1
#
_cell.length_a   1.000
_cell.length_b   1.000
_cell.length_c   1.000
_cell.angle_alpha   90.00
_cell.angle_beta   90.00
_cell.angle_gamma   90.00
#
_symmetry.space_group_name_H-M   'P 1'
#
loop_
_entity.id
_entity.type
_entity.pdbx_description
1 polymer ?
#
loop_
_entity_poly.entity_id
_entity_poly.type
_entity_poly.pdbx_seq_one_letter_code
_entity_poly.pdbx_strand_id
1 'polypeptide(L)'
;MLAATSVAWALRHLGASAATVAFVTGAGGSTSSLATSALVVYMFYALAVRAVYYAGGGAMQAAVERLAPRSGTARAPIALRRQHRRESEVAFQMYSCVGFLNEWLHARGLSRACFSLAECGGPAHALAWTVVWFVLFELGVFLVHWGLLHRLPFGKTAFNHAKHHAAKRSSEMTVWTGFAFEPIDGTLQGLPLPLSQLLVPVPYAAVLAVATTLGLWTMYIHIGEPHLPYPLMGADYHVLHHKYNV
;
A
#
# COMPACT_ATOMS: atom_id res chain seq x y z
N MET A 1 20.82 -3.52 -12.76
CA MET A 1 19.70 -3.20 -13.67
C MET A 1 18.43 -3.07 -12.86
N LEU A 2 17.38 -2.40 -13.35
CA LEU A 2 16.05 -2.30 -12.75
C LEU A 2 15.12 -3.26 -13.51
N ALA A 3 15.18 -4.57 -13.29
CA ALA A 3 14.20 -5.50 -13.85
C ALA A 3 12.80 -5.19 -13.29
N ALA A 4 12.07 -4.31 -13.96
CA ALA A 4 10.72 -3.91 -13.64
C ALA A 4 9.76 -5.05 -14.00
N THR A 5 9.68 -6.06 -13.14
CA THR A 5 9.02 -7.34 -13.41
C THR A 5 7.52 -7.20 -13.63
N SER A 6 6.83 -6.38 -12.82
CA SER A 6 5.42 -6.04 -13.04
C SER A 6 5.19 -5.30 -14.37
N VAL A 7 6.06 -4.35 -14.71
CA VAL A 7 5.97 -3.58 -15.96
C VAL A 7 6.27 -4.47 -17.17
N ALA A 8 7.30 -5.32 -17.08
CA ALA A 8 7.69 -6.26 -18.11
C ALA A 8 6.56 -7.25 -18.40
N TRP A 9 5.95 -7.79 -17.34
CA TRP A 9 4.80 -8.67 -17.44
C TRP A 9 3.63 -7.94 -18.13
N ALA A 10 3.26 -6.75 -17.69
CA ALA A 10 2.17 -5.97 -18.27
C ALA A 10 2.41 -5.65 -19.76
N LEU A 11 3.61 -5.17 -20.12
CA LEU A 11 3.96 -4.84 -21.50
C LEU A 11 3.92 -6.06 -22.43
N ARG A 12 4.37 -7.23 -21.97
CA ARG A 12 4.30 -8.47 -22.76
C ARG A 12 2.85 -8.86 -23.05
N HIS A 13 1.94 -8.71 -22.08
CA HIS A 13 0.51 -8.99 -22.28
C HIS A 13 -0.17 -7.98 -23.21
N LEU A 14 0.38 -6.77 -23.32
CA LEU A 14 -0.06 -5.76 -24.28
C LEU A 14 0.59 -5.92 -25.68
N GLY A 15 1.34 -7.00 -25.91
CA GLY A 15 1.96 -7.28 -27.21
C GLY A 15 3.20 -6.42 -27.53
N ALA A 16 3.84 -5.81 -26.53
CA ALA A 16 5.06 -5.04 -26.75
C ALA A 16 6.22 -5.93 -27.24
N SER A 17 7.02 -5.40 -28.16
CA SER A 17 8.20 -6.11 -28.68
C SER A 17 9.24 -6.38 -27.59
N ALA A 18 10.07 -7.42 -27.77
CA ALA A 18 11.16 -7.72 -26.83
C ALA A 18 12.15 -6.54 -26.68
N ALA A 19 12.43 -5.80 -27.76
CA ALA A 19 13.27 -4.61 -27.72
C ALA A 19 12.63 -3.48 -26.90
N THR A 20 11.33 -3.26 -27.06
CA THR A 20 10.56 -2.28 -26.28
C THR A 20 10.58 -2.64 -24.80
N VAL A 21 10.31 -3.91 -24.48
CA VAL A 21 10.34 -4.41 -23.09
C VAL A 21 11.74 -4.23 -22.52
N ALA A 22 12.80 -4.60 -23.25
CA ALA A 22 14.18 -4.46 -22.79
C ALA A 22 14.56 -2.99 -22.53
N PHE A 23 14.14 -2.07 -23.40
CA PHE A 23 14.40 -0.64 -23.22
C PHE A 23 13.66 -0.07 -21.99
N VAL A 24 12.36 -0.34 -21.87
CA VAL A 24 11.51 0.17 -20.79
C VAL A 24 11.85 -0.44 -19.44
N THR A 25 12.38 -1.67 -19.41
CA THR A 25 12.80 -2.33 -18.17
C THR A 25 14.27 -2.10 -17.83
N GLY A 26 14.96 -1.18 -18.52
CA GLY A 26 16.37 -0.91 -18.20
C GLY A 26 17.32 -2.06 -18.56
N ALA A 27 16.82 -3.11 -19.22
CA ALA A 27 17.60 -4.29 -19.58
C ALA A 27 18.61 -4.00 -20.71
N GLY A 28 18.39 -2.93 -21.47
CA GLY A 28 19.34 -2.45 -22.48
C GLY A 28 20.60 -1.79 -21.89
N GLY A 29 20.66 -1.55 -20.58
CA GLY A 29 21.86 -1.09 -19.87
C GLY A 29 22.29 0.36 -20.10
N SER A 30 21.72 1.08 -21.07
CA SER A 30 22.01 2.49 -21.30
C SER A 30 21.44 3.38 -20.19
N THR A 31 22.06 4.53 -19.94
CA THR A 31 21.58 5.52 -18.97
C THR A 31 20.13 5.94 -19.25
N SER A 32 19.79 6.15 -20.53
CA SER A 32 18.42 6.47 -20.94
C SER A 32 17.45 5.34 -20.63
N SER A 33 17.83 4.09 -20.90
CA SER A 33 17.00 2.91 -20.61
C SER A 33 16.76 2.74 -19.10
N LEU A 34 17.76 3.00 -18.26
CA LEU A 34 17.62 2.96 -16.80
C LEU A 34 16.72 4.09 -16.26
N ALA A 35 16.88 5.31 -16.77
CA ALA A 35 16.05 6.45 -16.40
C ALA A 35 14.59 6.25 -16.83
N THR A 36 14.37 5.76 -18.05
CA THR A 36 13.04 5.37 -18.54
C THR A 36 12.44 4.30 -17.65
N SER A 37 13.21 3.28 -17.27
CA SER A 37 12.71 2.22 -16.39
C SER A 37 12.28 2.73 -15.03
N ALA A 38 13.09 3.58 -14.40
CA ALA A 38 12.73 4.15 -13.11
C ALA A 38 11.44 4.97 -13.19
N LEU A 39 11.31 5.81 -14.23
CA LEU A 39 10.12 6.62 -14.45
C LEU A 39 8.89 5.74 -14.72
N VAL A 40 8.99 4.73 -15.59
CA VAL A 40 7.85 3.86 -15.92
C VAL A 40 7.40 3.05 -14.72
N VAL A 41 8.33 2.51 -13.91
CA VAL A 41 7.99 1.80 -12.67
C VAL A 41 7.26 2.74 -11.70
N TYR A 42 7.80 3.93 -11.48
CA TYR A 42 7.17 4.93 -10.63
C TYR A 42 5.75 5.25 -11.11
N MET A 43 5.59 5.54 -12.41
CA MET A 43 4.29 5.86 -13.00
C MET A 43 3.31 4.70 -12.93
N PHE A 44 3.77 3.46 -13.11
CA PHE A 44 2.94 2.27 -12.97
C PHE A 44 2.35 2.19 -11.56
N TYR A 45 3.17 2.30 -10.51
CA TYR A 45 2.69 2.24 -9.14
C TYR A 45 1.88 3.48 -8.75
N ALA A 46 2.24 4.66 -9.27
CA ALA A 46 1.46 5.89 -9.07
C ALA A 46 0.04 5.78 -9.66
N LEU A 47 -0.11 5.13 -10.81
CA LEU A 47 -1.42 4.84 -11.39
C LEU A 47 -2.14 3.73 -10.64
N ALA A 48 -1.44 2.66 -10.25
CA ALA A 48 -2.03 1.54 -9.52
C ALA A 48 -2.60 1.97 -8.16
N VAL A 49 -1.85 2.76 -7.39
CA VAL A 49 -2.32 3.32 -6.11
C VAL A 49 -3.59 4.15 -6.31
N ARG A 50 -3.61 5.01 -7.34
CA ARG A 50 -4.80 5.82 -7.66
C ARG A 50 -5.97 4.97 -8.13
N ALA A 51 -5.72 3.93 -8.93
CA ALA A 51 -6.76 3.02 -9.39
C ALA A 51 -7.42 2.31 -8.21
N VAL A 52 -6.62 1.71 -7.32
CA VAL A 52 -7.13 1.07 -6.09
C VAL A 52 -7.87 2.08 -5.22
N TYR A 53 -7.28 3.26 -5.01
CA TYR A 53 -7.86 4.31 -4.18
C TYR A 53 -9.20 4.78 -4.73
N TYR A 54 -9.27 5.28 -5.95
CA TYR A 54 -10.49 5.86 -6.51
C TYR A 54 -11.56 4.82 -6.84
N ALA A 55 -11.19 3.69 -7.45
CA ALA A 55 -12.16 2.66 -7.80
C ALA A 55 -12.62 1.89 -6.56
N GLY A 56 -11.67 1.42 -5.74
CA GLY A 56 -11.95 0.70 -4.51
C GLY A 56 -12.63 1.58 -3.46
N GLY A 57 -12.11 2.78 -3.22
CA GLY A 57 -12.70 3.74 -2.30
C GLY A 57 -14.05 4.27 -2.79
N GLY A 58 -14.23 4.45 -4.10
CA GLY A 58 -15.52 4.81 -4.68
C GLY A 58 -16.58 3.72 -4.48
N ALA A 59 -16.22 2.47 -4.75
CA ALA A 59 -17.09 1.32 -4.51
C ALA A 59 -17.42 1.16 -3.02
N MET A 60 -16.44 1.34 -2.14
CA MET A 60 -16.63 1.27 -0.69
C MET A 60 -17.51 2.41 -0.17
N GLN A 61 -17.33 3.64 -0.65
CA GLN A 61 -18.19 4.77 -0.30
C GLN A 61 -19.64 4.50 -0.72
N ALA A 62 -19.85 3.99 -1.93
CA ALA A 62 -21.18 3.63 -2.42
C ALA A 62 -21.81 2.49 -1.59
N ALA A 63 -20.99 1.52 -1.16
CA ALA A 63 -21.44 0.44 -0.28
C ALA A 63 -21.86 0.98 1.10
N VAL A 64 -21.06 1.87 1.71
CA VAL A 64 -21.37 2.49 3.01
C VAL A 64 -22.64 3.33 2.94
N GLU A 65 -22.82 4.12 1.88
CA GLU A 65 -24.03 4.94 1.68
C GLU A 65 -25.30 4.09 1.53
N ARG A 66 -25.17 2.88 0.97
CA ARG A 66 -26.31 1.95 0.81
C ARG A 66 -26.59 1.13 2.07
N LEU A 67 -25.55 0.57 2.68
CA LEU A 67 -25.66 -0.40 3.77
C LEU A 67 -25.74 0.26 5.15
N ALA A 68 -25.09 1.41 5.32
CA ALA A 68 -25.04 2.16 6.57
C ALA A 68 -25.25 3.67 6.34
N PRO A 69 -26.41 4.10 5.79
CA PRO A 69 -26.68 5.50 5.41
C PRO A 69 -26.64 6.47 6.60
N ARG A 70 -26.79 5.97 7.82
CA ARG A 70 -26.72 6.76 9.06
C ARG A 70 -25.31 6.82 9.65
N SER A 71 -24.34 6.10 9.12
CA SER A 71 -22.96 6.15 9.61
C SER A 71 -22.36 7.55 9.47
N GLY A 72 -21.35 7.85 10.29
CA GLY A 72 -20.59 9.10 10.20
C GLY A 72 -19.95 9.29 8.82
N THR A 73 -19.39 8.20 8.28
CA THR A 73 -18.76 8.18 6.95
C THR A 73 -19.73 8.43 5.80
N ALA A 74 -20.94 7.83 5.85
CA ALA A 74 -21.98 8.09 4.84
C ALA A 74 -22.42 9.57 4.84
N ARG A 75 -22.44 10.21 6.01
CA ARG A 75 -22.88 11.60 6.19
C ARG A 75 -21.75 12.63 6.19
N ALA A 76 -20.50 12.19 6.03
CA ALA A 76 -19.34 13.06 6.04
C ALA A 76 -19.44 14.15 4.94
N PRO A 77 -19.21 15.43 5.25
CA PRO A 77 -19.34 16.53 4.29
C PRO A 77 -18.50 16.32 3.03
N ILE A 78 -19.03 16.70 1.86
CA ILE A 78 -18.30 16.61 0.58
C ILE A 78 -16.97 17.37 0.64
N ALA A 79 -16.94 18.52 1.32
CA ALA A 79 -15.72 19.30 1.52
C ALA A 79 -14.63 18.49 2.23
N LEU A 80 -14.99 17.78 3.30
CA LEU A 80 -14.08 16.91 4.05
C LEU A 80 -13.56 15.74 3.19
N ARG A 81 -14.45 15.09 2.44
CA ARG A 81 -14.05 14.04 1.48
C ARG A 81 -13.10 14.56 0.39
N ARG A 82 -13.24 15.83 -0.02
CA ARG A 82 -12.34 16.47 -1.00
C ARG A 82 -11.00 16.81 -0.36
N GLN A 83 -10.99 17.25 0.89
CA GLN A 83 -9.77 17.50 1.66
C GLN A 83 -8.94 16.22 1.78
N HIS A 84 -9.49 15.13 2.32
CA HIS A 84 -8.74 13.87 2.46
C HIS A 84 -8.21 13.35 1.12
N ARG A 85 -8.97 13.50 0.02
CA ARG A 85 -8.47 13.16 -1.32
C ARG A 85 -7.26 14.00 -1.75
N ARG A 86 -7.23 15.29 -1.45
CA ARG A 86 -6.09 16.15 -1.75
C ARG A 86 -4.86 15.75 -0.92
N GLU A 87 -5.06 15.45 0.36
CA GLU A 87 -3.99 14.99 1.25
C GLU A 87 -3.41 13.66 0.75
N SER A 88 -4.27 12.69 0.41
CA SER A 88 -3.85 11.42 -0.17
C SER A 88 -3.09 11.58 -1.49
N GLU A 89 -3.48 12.50 -2.39
CA GLU A 89 -2.76 12.76 -3.64
C GLU A 89 -1.33 13.26 -3.43
N VAL A 90 -1.12 14.04 -2.37
CA VAL A 90 0.22 14.49 -1.97
C VAL A 90 1.01 13.30 -1.42
N ALA A 91 0.39 12.47 -0.58
CA ALA A 91 1.02 11.26 -0.04
C ALA A 91 1.42 10.25 -1.13
N PHE A 92 0.59 10.09 -2.17
CA PHE A 92 0.83 9.13 -3.25
C PHE A 92 2.15 9.33 -4.00
N GLN A 93 2.69 10.56 -4.02
CA GLN A 93 3.97 10.81 -4.67
C GLN A 93 5.09 10.00 -4.02
N MET A 94 5.20 10.03 -2.69
CA MET A 94 6.20 9.22 -1.99
C MET A 94 5.74 7.80 -1.75
N TYR A 95 4.43 7.54 -1.59
CA TYR A 95 3.93 6.19 -1.36
C TYR A 95 4.21 5.27 -2.55
N SER A 96 4.15 5.80 -3.77
CA SER A 96 4.48 5.05 -5.00
C SER A 96 5.94 4.57 -5.03
N CYS A 97 6.83 5.22 -4.26
CA CYS A 97 8.21 4.78 -4.12
C CYS A 97 8.34 3.42 -3.40
N VAL A 98 7.33 2.97 -2.64
CA VAL A 98 7.33 1.63 -2.02
C VAL A 98 7.32 0.55 -3.10
N GLY A 99 6.46 0.69 -4.12
CA GLY A 99 6.43 -0.22 -5.26
C GLY A 99 7.69 -0.12 -6.12
N PHE A 100 8.24 1.09 -6.29
CA PHE A 100 9.55 1.25 -6.94
C PHE A 100 10.67 0.53 -6.19
N LEU A 101 10.74 0.68 -4.86
CA LEU A 101 11.74 0.01 -4.03
C LEU A 101 11.60 -1.52 -4.14
N ASN A 102 10.38 -2.04 -4.19
CA ASN A 102 10.11 -3.46 -4.41
C ASN A 102 10.76 -3.97 -5.70
N GLU A 103 10.51 -3.30 -6.84
CA GLU A 103 11.14 -3.67 -8.12
C GLU A 103 12.65 -3.52 -8.07
N TRP A 104 13.15 -2.47 -7.41
CA TRP A 104 14.58 -2.24 -7.29
C TRP A 104 15.29 -3.34 -6.50
N LEU A 105 14.72 -3.78 -5.37
CA LEU A 105 15.26 -4.90 -4.59
C LEU A 105 15.24 -6.21 -5.38
N HIS A 106 14.13 -6.46 -6.09
CA HIS A 106 14.00 -7.63 -6.94
C HIS A 106 15.05 -7.64 -8.06
N ALA A 107 15.20 -6.52 -8.74
CA ALA A 107 16.15 -6.35 -9.82
C ALA A 107 17.64 -6.49 -9.42
N ARG A 108 17.93 -6.36 -8.13
CA ARG A 108 19.26 -6.58 -7.54
C ARG A 108 19.46 -8.00 -7.01
N GLY A 109 18.46 -8.87 -7.15
CA GLY A 109 18.47 -10.20 -6.54
C GLY A 109 18.45 -10.18 -5.01
N LEU A 110 18.02 -9.05 -4.41
CA LEU A 110 17.92 -8.89 -2.95
C LEU A 110 16.57 -9.40 -2.43
N SER A 111 15.49 -9.20 -3.20
CA SER A 111 14.19 -9.78 -2.87
C SER A 111 14.19 -11.29 -3.12
N ARG A 112 13.60 -12.03 -2.19
CA ARG A 112 13.34 -13.47 -2.31
C ARG A 112 11.99 -13.78 -2.95
N ALA A 113 11.32 -12.79 -3.56
CA ALA A 113 10.06 -13.01 -4.24
C ALA A 113 10.23 -13.96 -5.45
N CYS A 114 9.39 -14.99 -5.52
CA CYS A 114 9.39 -16.00 -6.58
C CYS A 114 8.32 -15.69 -7.63
N PHE A 115 8.57 -15.96 -8.92
CA PHE A 115 7.54 -15.81 -9.97
C PHE A 115 6.74 -17.08 -10.23
N SER A 116 7.19 -18.21 -9.71
CA SER A 116 6.49 -19.47 -9.80
C SER A 116 6.44 -20.18 -8.46
N LEU A 117 5.42 -21.04 -8.27
CA LEU A 117 5.36 -21.89 -7.08
C LEU A 117 6.55 -22.85 -7.03
N ALA A 118 7.08 -23.29 -8.18
CA ALA A 118 8.24 -24.15 -8.26
C ALA A 118 9.51 -23.48 -7.70
N GLU A 119 9.76 -22.21 -8.06
CA GLU A 119 10.86 -21.40 -7.50
C GLU A 119 10.74 -21.23 -5.98
N CYS A 120 9.51 -21.19 -5.46
CA CYS A 120 9.21 -21.11 -4.04
C CYS A 120 9.21 -22.47 -3.31
N GLY A 121 9.72 -23.54 -3.93
CA GLY A 121 9.82 -24.87 -3.33
C GLY A 121 8.55 -25.72 -3.44
N GLY A 122 7.62 -25.35 -4.31
CA GLY A 122 6.33 -26.00 -4.54
C GLY A 122 5.18 -25.36 -3.75
N PRO A 123 3.91 -25.74 -4.04
CA PRO A 123 2.72 -25.06 -3.49
C PRO A 123 2.65 -25.03 -1.96
N ALA A 124 3.00 -26.14 -1.29
CA ALA A 124 2.95 -26.22 0.18
C ALA A 124 3.98 -25.30 0.84
N HIS A 125 5.23 -25.29 0.34
CA HIS A 125 6.27 -24.37 0.82
C HIS A 125 5.91 -22.92 0.53
N ALA A 126 5.41 -22.64 -0.67
CA ALA A 126 4.95 -21.29 -1.05
C ALA A 126 3.87 -20.77 -0.09
N LEU A 127 2.89 -21.60 0.27
CA LEU A 127 1.85 -21.23 1.22
C LEU A 127 2.43 -20.99 2.62
N ALA A 128 3.23 -21.92 3.14
CA ALA A 128 3.83 -21.80 4.46
C ALA A 128 4.69 -20.52 4.58
N TRP A 129 5.52 -20.25 3.57
CA TRP A 129 6.34 -19.05 3.57
C TRP A 129 5.54 -17.77 3.34
N THR A 130 4.43 -17.82 2.61
CA THR A 130 3.51 -16.67 2.52
C THR A 130 2.96 -16.30 3.89
N VAL A 131 2.60 -17.28 4.73
CA VAL A 131 2.14 -17.03 6.10
C VAL A 131 3.26 -16.41 6.94
N VAL A 132 4.47 -16.97 6.90
CA VAL A 132 5.62 -16.40 7.63
C VAL A 132 5.93 -14.98 7.18
N TRP A 133 5.97 -14.75 5.87
CA TRP A 133 6.17 -13.44 5.27
C TRP A 133 5.11 -12.45 5.73
N PHE A 134 3.84 -12.84 5.71
CA PHE A 134 2.73 -11.99 6.16
C PHE A 134 2.88 -11.60 7.63
N VAL A 135 3.27 -12.53 8.51
CA VAL A 135 3.56 -12.24 9.92
C VAL A 135 4.71 -11.25 10.07
N LEU A 136 5.80 -11.42 9.32
CA LEU A 136 6.95 -10.50 9.36
C LEU A 136 6.57 -9.10 8.86
N PHE A 137 5.79 -9.04 7.79
CA PHE A 137 5.25 -7.82 7.22
C PHE A 137 4.37 -7.08 8.23
N GLU A 138 3.37 -7.74 8.82
CA GLU A 138 2.45 -7.17 9.81
C GLU A 138 3.19 -6.72 11.07
N LEU A 139 4.15 -7.51 11.56
CA LEU A 139 5.01 -7.11 12.67
C LEU A 139 5.80 -5.84 12.32
N GLY A 140 6.33 -5.74 11.10
CA GLY A 140 7.00 -4.54 10.62
C GLY A 140 6.08 -3.32 10.59
N VAL A 141 4.84 -3.48 10.08
CA VAL A 141 3.83 -2.41 10.10
C VAL A 141 3.53 -1.98 11.54
N PHE A 142 3.32 -2.94 12.44
CA PHE A 142 3.10 -2.66 13.85
C PHE A 142 4.28 -1.88 14.47
N LEU A 143 5.52 -2.30 14.23
CA LEU A 143 6.71 -1.63 14.77
C LEU A 143 6.88 -0.21 14.22
N VAL A 144 6.59 0.01 12.94
CA VAL A 144 6.60 1.36 12.35
C VAL A 144 5.47 2.19 12.96
N HIS A 145 4.23 1.71 12.91
CA HIS A 145 3.07 2.48 13.32
C HIS A 145 3.07 2.75 14.83
N TRP A 146 3.08 1.71 15.66
CA TRP A 146 3.10 1.87 17.11
C TRP A 146 4.46 2.35 17.63
N GLY A 147 5.55 1.71 17.19
CA GLY A 147 6.89 1.99 17.73
C GLY A 147 7.45 3.33 17.25
N LEU A 148 7.57 3.51 15.94
CA LEU A 148 8.18 4.73 15.39
C LEU A 148 7.21 5.92 15.43
N LEU A 149 5.97 5.76 14.95
CA LEU A 149 5.08 6.89 14.71
C LEU A 149 4.29 7.34 15.94
N HIS A 150 4.00 6.44 16.88
CA HIS A 150 3.30 6.78 18.13
C HIS A 150 4.20 6.87 19.36
N ARG A 151 5.10 5.90 19.57
CA ARG A 151 5.89 5.81 20.81
C ARG A 151 7.12 6.73 20.81
N LEU A 152 7.81 6.90 19.68
CA LEU A 152 8.98 7.78 19.60
C LEU A 152 8.54 9.24 19.34
N PRO A 153 8.93 10.21 20.20
CA PRO A 153 8.57 11.62 20.00
C PRO A 153 9.00 12.18 18.64
N PHE A 154 10.13 11.71 18.13
CA PHE A 154 10.64 12.07 16.82
C PHE A 154 9.71 11.61 15.69
N GLY A 155 9.25 10.36 15.67
CA GLY A 155 8.37 9.90 14.58
C GLY A 155 7.01 10.59 14.62
N LYS A 156 6.48 10.83 15.82
CA LYS A 156 5.21 11.56 16.00
C LYS A 156 5.24 13.00 15.49
N THR A 157 6.33 13.73 15.75
CA THR A 157 6.44 15.15 15.40
C THR A 157 7.13 15.37 14.05
N ALA A 158 8.25 14.71 13.77
CA ALA A 158 9.02 14.90 12.54
C ALA A 158 8.36 14.24 11.32
N PHE A 159 7.66 13.10 11.49
CA PHE A 159 6.88 12.49 10.41
C PHE A 159 5.41 12.88 10.45
N ASN A 160 5.02 13.80 11.36
CA ASN A 160 3.70 14.42 11.41
C ASN A 160 2.53 13.42 11.48
N HIS A 161 2.73 12.25 12.08
CA HIS A 161 1.68 11.24 12.22
C HIS A 161 0.46 11.77 13.00
N ALA A 162 0.68 12.73 13.90
CA ALA A 162 -0.40 13.43 14.61
C ALA A 162 -1.40 14.15 13.67
N LYS A 163 -0.98 14.58 12.47
CA LYS A 163 -1.88 15.18 11.47
C LYS A 163 -2.87 14.16 10.92
N HIS A 164 -2.42 12.94 10.66
CA HIS A 164 -3.29 11.85 10.22
C HIS A 164 -4.37 11.56 11.28
N HIS A 165 -3.98 11.62 12.56
CA HIS A 165 -4.84 11.44 13.72
C HIS A 165 -5.75 12.64 14.04
N ALA A 166 -5.85 13.65 13.17
CA ALA A 166 -6.72 14.81 13.42
C ALA A 166 -8.22 14.45 13.37
N ALA A 167 -8.61 13.42 12.62
CA ALA A 167 -9.98 12.92 12.58
C ALA A 167 -10.28 12.06 13.81
N LYS A 168 -10.82 12.66 14.87
CA LYS A 168 -11.04 11.97 16.17
C LYS A 168 -12.40 11.29 16.29
N ARG A 169 -13.34 11.61 15.40
CA ARG A 169 -14.71 11.08 15.41
C ARG A 169 -15.01 10.32 14.12
N SER A 170 -15.87 9.31 14.20
CA SER A 170 -16.33 8.56 13.02
C SER A 170 -17.01 9.45 11.96
N SER A 171 -17.59 10.58 12.36
CA SER A 171 -18.15 11.60 11.45
C SER A 171 -17.09 12.43 10.72
N GLU A 172 -15.86 12.43 11.22
CA GLU A 172 -14.70 13.08 10.59
C GLU A 172 -13.91 12.09 9.72
N MET A 173 -14.23 10.80 9.80
CA MET A 173 -13.57 9.77 9.01
C MET A 173 -14.34 9.44 7.74
N THR A 174 -13.59 9.41 6.65
CA THR A 174 -14.08 9.06 5.33
C THR A 174 -13.30 7.88 4.80
N VAL A 175 -13.82 7.17 3.80
CA VAL A 175 -13.08 6.14 3.05
C VAL A 175 -11.69 6.66 2.60
N TRP A 176 -11.62 7.95 2.30
CA TRP A 176 -10.44 8.66 1.80
C TRP A 176 -9.42 8.99 2.89
N THR A 177 -9.82 9.00 4.16
CA THR A 177 -8.95 9.31 5.31
C THR A 177 -7.82 8.29 5.44
N GLY A 178 -8.04 7.06 4.97
CA GLY A 178 -7.05 5.99 5.09
C GLY A 178 -5.72 6.25 4.40
N PHE A 179 -5.66 7.12 3.39
CA PHE A 179 -4.40 7.53 2.76
C PHE A 179 -4.04 8.99 2.99
N ALA A 180 -4.82 9.71 3.80
CA ALA A 180 -4.60 11.11 4.13
C ALA A 180 -3.49 11.23 5.19
N PHE A 181 -2.30 10.79 4.82
CA PHE A 181 -1.07 10.88 5.61
C PHE A 181 -0.21 12.05 5.14
N GLU A 182 0.78 12.40 5.94
CA GLU A 182 1.96 13.06 5.39
C GLU A 182 2.75 12.07 4.52
N PRO A 183 3.41 12.51 3.43
CA PRO A 183 4.04 11.61 2.48
C PRO A 183 5.06 10.65 3.10
N ILE A 184 5.88 11.14 4.04
CA ILE A 184 6.88 10.31 4.73
C ILE A 184 6.20 9.28 5.63
N ASP A 185 5.18 9.69 6.39
CA ASP A 185 4.40 8.81 7.27
C ASP A 185 3.82 7.62 6.50
N GLY A 186 3.04 7.91 5.45
CA GLY A 186 2.46 6.87 4.61
C GLY A 186 3.51 5.95 4.00
N THR A 187 4.61 6.49 3.46
CA THR A 187 5.68 5.68 2.88
C THR A 187 6.33 4.76 3.91
N LEU A 188 6.65 5.27 5.12
CA LEU A 188 7.25 4.48 6.19
C LEU A 188 6.37 3.28 6.57
N GLN A 189 5.05 3.49 6.67
CA GLN A 189 4.11 2.40 6.96
C GLN A 189 4.05 1.35 5.84
N GLY A 190 4.36 1.71 4.60
CA GLY A 190 4.43 0.78 3.46
C GLY A 190 5.76 0.04 3.32
N LEU A 191 6.88 0.54 3.86
CA LEU A 191 8.21 -0.07 3.73
C LEU A 191 8.33 -1.52 4.23
N PRO A 192 7.63 -1.98 5.27
CA PRO A 192 7.68 -3.38 5.68
C PRO A 192 7.37 -4.38 4.57
N LEU A 193 6.54 -4.01 3.59
CA LEU A 193 6.13 -4.87 2.49
C LEU A 193 7.32 -5.30 1.59
N PRO A 194 8.11 -4.38 1.00
CA PRO A 194 9.32 -4.76 0.26
C PRO A 194 10.45 -5.29 1.15
N LEU A 195 10.59 -4.79 2.39
CA LEU A 195 11.72 -5.17 3.26
C LEU A 195 11.60 -6.59 3.82
N SER A 196 10.40 -7.06 4.12
CA SER A 196 10.15 -8.44 4.59
C SER A 196 10.51 -9.50 3.53
N GLN A 197 10.44 -9.15 2.24
CA GLN A 197 10.84 -10.05 1.14
C GLN A 197 12.35 -10.32 1.09
N LEU A 198 13.16 -9.56 1.82
CA LEU A 198 14.60 -9.84 1.96
C LEU A 198 14.85 -11.11 2.80
N LEU A 199 13.88 -11.50 3.64
CA LEU A 199 14.06 -12.50 4.68
C LEU A 199 13.60 -13.89 4.25
N VAL A 200 12.45 -13.99 3.59
CA VAL A 200 11.82 -15.29 3.26
C VAL A 200 11.28 -15.29 1.83
N PRO A 201 11.27 -16.45 1.16
CA PRO A 201 10.69 -16.55 -0.18
C PRO A 201 9.18 -16.35 -0.14
N VAL A 202 8.62 -15.65 -1.12
CA VAL A 202 7.17 -15.44 -1.20
C VAL A 202 6.75 -15.35 -2.66
N PRO A 203 5.63 -15.95 -3.08
CA PRO A 203 5.13 -15.77 -4.43
C PRO A 203 4.87 -14.29 -4.69
N TYR A 204 5.44 -13.74 -5.76
CA TYR A 204 5.29 -12.34 -6.14
C TYR A 204 3.81 -11.96 -6.37
N ALA A 205 3.01 -12.90 -6.87
CA ALA A 205 1.56 -12.74 -6.96
C ALA A 205 0.88 -12.52 -5.59
N ALA A 206 1.35 -13.20 -4.54
CA ALA A 206 0.85 -13.00 -3.18
C ALA A 206 1.22 -11.61 -2.66
N VAL A 207 2.43 -11.12 -2.96
CA VAL A 207 2.85 -9.74 -2.63
C VAL A 207 1.92 -8.71 -3.26
N LEU A 208 1.61 -8.84 -4.55
CA LEU A 208 0.69 -7.91 -5.25
C LEU A 208 -0.75 -8.01 -4.73
N ALA A 209 -1.24 -9.22 -4.46
CA ALA A 209 -2.57 -9.44 -3.90
C ALA A 209 -2.69 -8.82 -2.50
N VAL A 210 -1.70 -9.04 -1.64
CA VAL A 210 -1.67 -8.47 -0.29
C VAL A 210 -1.52 -6.95 -0.36
N ALA A 211 -0.64 -6.40 -1.20
CA ALA A 211 -0.51 -4.95 -1.36
C ALA A 211 -1.84 -4.28 -1.77
N THR A 212 -2.56 -4.89 -2.71
CA THR A 212 -3.86 -4.39 -3.18
C THR A 212 -4.93 -4.49 -2.09
N THR A 213 -5.04 -5.66 -1.45
CA THR A 213 -5.97 -5.90 -0.35
C THR A 213 -5.69 -4.98 0.83
N LEU A 214 -4.43 -4.72 1.16
CA LEU A 214 -4.03 -3.78 2.20
C LEU A 214 -4.45 -2.36 1.85
N GLY A 215 -4.30 -1.93 0.60
CA GLY A 215 -4.80 -0.62 0.19
C GLY A 215 -6.31 -0.47 0.42
N LEU A 216 -7.08 -1.51 0.10
CA LEU A 216 -8.52 -1.55 0.39
C LEU A 216 -8.79 -1.62 1.90
N TRP A 217 -8.04 -2.43 2.64
CA TRP A 217 -8.14 -2.59 4.09
C TRP A 217 -7.87 -1.27 4.81
N THR A 218 -6.84 -0.54 4.41
CA THR A 218 -6.50 0.79 4.91
C THR A 218 -7.66 1.77 4.73
N MET A 219 -8.36 1.75 3.60
CA MET A 219 -9.56 2.57 3.43
C MET A 219 -10.73 2.07 4.30
N TYR A 220 -10.89 0.74 4.41
CA TYR A 220 -11.93 0.11 5.22
C TYR A 220 -11.78 0.39 6.71
N ILE A 221 -10.60 0.25 7.31
CA ILE A 221 -10.47 0.51 8.74
C ILE A 221 -10.72 1.98 9.11
N HIS A 222 -10.78 2.89 8.13
CA HIS A 222 -11.15 4.30 8.31
C HIS A 222 -12.61 4.61 7.98
N ILE A 223 -13.48 3.62 7.75
CA ILE A 223 -14.93 3.85 7.68
C ILE A 223 -15.55 3.63 9.05
N GLY A 224 -16.35 4.54 9.58
CA GLY A 224 -16.89 4.39 10.94
C GLY A 224 -17.70 3.11 11.18
N GLU A 225 -18.26 2.52 10.11
CA GLU A 225 -19.09 1.32 10.05
C GLU A 225 -19.03 0.71 8.62
N PRO A 226 -19.25 -0.61 8.43
CA PRO A 226 -19.62 -1.62 9.42
C PRO A 226 -18.42 -2.18 10.19
N HIS A 227 -18.67 -2.67 11.41
CA HIS A 227 -17.67 -3.31 12.27
C HIS A 227 -17.52 -4.80 11.95
N LEU A 228 -16.34 -5.35 12.22
CA LEU A 228 -16.12 -6.79 12.13
C LEU A 228 -16.36 -7.45 13.49
N PRO A 229 -16.79 -8.73 13.52
CA PRO A 229 -16.86 -9.46 14.78
C PRO A 229 -15.47 -9.73 15.34
N TYR A 230 -15.34 -9.70 16.66
CA TYR A 230 -14.14 -10.15 17.36
C TYR A 230 -13.77 -11.60 16.94
N PRO A 231 -12.48 -11.92 16.69
CA PRO A 231 -11.27 -11.13 16.96
C PRO A 231 -10.75 -10.29 15.79
N LEU A 232 -11.56 -10.01 14.76
CA LEU A 232 -11.13 -9.23 13.61
C LEU A 232 -11.12 -7.73 13.96
N MET A 233 -9.95 -7.10 13.94
CA MET A 233 -9.79 -5.67 14.25
C MET A 233 -10.25 -4.80 13.08
N GLY A 234 -11.55 -4.53 13.02
CA GLY A 234 -12.16 -3.69 12.01
C GLY A 234 -12.06 -2.20 12.32
N ALA A 235 -12.95 -1.44 11.68
CA ALA A 235 -12.90 0.00 11.75
C ALA A 235 -13.29 0.61 13.11
N ASP A 236 -14.04 -0.13 13.92
CA ASP A 236 -14.33 0.21 15.32
C ASP A 236 -13.04 0.35 16.16
N TYR A 237 -12.11 -0.60 16.03
CA TYR A 237 -10.82 -0.55 16.72
C TYR A 237 -9.99 0.64 16.24
N HIS A 238 -10.00 0.89 14.94
CA HIS A 238 -9.19 1.96 14.36
C HIS A 238 -9.74 3.35 14.70
N VAL A 239 -11.06 3.51 14.82
CA VAL A 239 -11.68 4.74 15.34
C VAL A 239 -11.24 5.01 16.78
N LEU A 240 -11.20 3.99 17.64
CA LEU A 240 -10.71 4.14 19.02
C LEU A 240 -9.24 4.51 19.05
N HIS A 241 -8.43 3.89 18.19
CA HIS A 241 -7.02 4.20 18.02
C HIS A 241 -6.81 5.68 17.63
N HIS A 242 -7.53 6.19 16.64
CA HIS A 242 -7.51 7.61 16.27
C HIS A 242 -7.96 8.52 17.41
N LYS A 243 -9.00 8.12 18.14
CA LYS A 243 -9.56 8.93 19.23
C LYS A 243 -8.57 9.11 20.39
N TYR A 244 -7.85 8.06 20.77
CA TYR A 244 -7.04 8.04 22.00
C TYR A 244 -5.54 8.13 21.77
N ASN A 245 -5.04 7.88 20.56
CA ASN A 245 -3.65 8.14 20.22
C ASN A 245 -3.54 9.49 19.52
N VAL A 246 -2.80 10.40 20.16
CA VAL A 246 -2.37 11.68 19.58
C VAL A 246 -0.90 11.54 19.25
#